data_AF-A0A2M6YT38-F1
#
_entry.id   AF-A0A2M6YT38-F1
#
_cell.length_a   1.000
_cell.length_b   1.000
_cell.length_c   1.000
_cell.angle_alpha   90.00
_cell.angle_beta   90.00
_cell.angle_gamma   90.00
#
_symmetry.space_group_name_H-M   'P 1'
#
loop_
_entity.id
_entity.type
_entity.pdbx_description
1 polymer ?
#
loop_
_entity_poly.entity_id
_entity_poly.type
_entity_poly.pdbx_seq_one_letter_code
_entity_poly.pdbx_strand_id
1 'polypeptide(L)'
;MIFDKVVIQSGKGGQKIDVTPLLLDPDNFFGDHEVDHLVKFKDTYTKIIGKYHGQFGEWKLKDLEKNQIFILENYYDNAKYLMDKVNKIAQKIVFNSVFYHDTGIAKEYFELAKEGYGLLTKHEKQFKIEDKNIPAISLERAGLITTRLTLGKSQNAKLKNEIRVVTKRTHLKGEPTTNLSVTVLWRDKEKLKQINNQPILISDFVNPASGASSAAFVLAAEKLGVKPSKIFHRSVSLTQAGVLLMKKALTEMGIESVFYSVGVASELSPNYYLIGNRAVADAGHILRHFLPKE
;
A
#
# COMPACT_ATOMS: atom_id res chain seq x y z
N MET A 1 -1.23 22.45 -0.15
CA MET A 1 -0.49 21.19 -0.41
C MET A 1 -1.44 20.04 -0.09
N ILE A 2 -1.40 18.90 -0.77
CA ILE A 2 -2.34 17.79 -0.52
C ILE A 2 -2.38 17.40 0.97
N PHE A 3 -1.24 17.45 1.66
CA PHE A 3 -1.14 17.09 3.07
C PHE A 3 -1.10 18.29 4.03
N ASP A 4 -1.52 19.48 3.61
CA ASP A 4 -1.48 20.69 4.46
C ASP A 4 -2.32 20.59 5.74
N LYS A 5 -3.44 19.87 5.69
CA LYS A 5 -4.36 19.69 6.82
C LYS A 5 -4.08 18.44 7.65
N VAL A 6 -3.07 17.64 7.28
CA VAL A 6 -2.73 16.40 7.98
C VAL A 6 -2.21 16.71 9.37
N VAL A 7 -2.74 15.99 10.36
CA VAL A 7 -2.29 16.11 11.75
C VAL A 7 -1.55 14.83 12.12
N ILE A 8 -0.32 14.97 12.61
CA ILE A 8 0.48 13.85 13.10
C ILE A 8 0.58 14.00 14.62
N GLN A 9 -0.10 13.12 15.33
CA GLN A 9 0.06 12.98 16.77
C GLN A 9 1.19 11.98 17.01
N SER A 10 2.20 12.36 17.80
CA SER A 10 3.33 11.51 18.17
C SER A 10 3.38 11.33 19.68
N GLY A 11 3.89 10.19 20.14
CA GLY A 11 4.17 9.99 21.55
C GLY A 11 5.28 10.95 22.03
N LYS A 12 5.17 11.39 23.29
CA LYS A 12 6.12 12.36 23.88
C LYS A 12 7.24 11.63 24.61
N GLY A 13 8.46 12.18 24.57
CA GLY A 13 9.59 11.66 25.35
C GLY A 13 9.98 10.21 25.03
N GLY A 14 9.76 9.74 23.80
CA GLY A 14 10.04 8.36 23.40
C GLY A 14 8.97 7.33 23.81
N GLN A 15 7.87 7.77 24.43
CA GLN A 15 6.73 6.91 24.72
C GLN A 15 5.86 6.69 23.47
N LYS A 16 5.06 5.63 23.49
CA LYS A 16 4.02 5.36 22.49
C LYS A 16 2.70 6.05 22.86
N ILE A 17 1.82 6.20 21.89
CA ILE A 17 0.44 6.65 22.07
C ILE A 17 -0.44 5.41 22.20
N ASP A 18 -1.26 5.34 23.25
CA ASP A 18 -2.41 4.44 23.27
C ASP A 18 -3.54 5.03 22.42
N VAL A 19 -3.88 4.36 21.33
CA VAL A 19 -4.96 4.80 20.42
C VAL A 19 -6.33 4.26 20.81
N THR A 20 -6.42 3.29 21.73
CA THR A 20 -7.67 2.65 22.15
C THR A 20 -8.83 3.63 22.40
N PRO A 21 -8.67 4.70 23.20
CA PRO A 21 -9.78 5.63 23.47
C PRO A 21 -10.20 6.49 22.26
N LEU A 22 -9.38 6.51 21.20
CA LEU A 22 -9.62 7.29 19.99
C LEU A 22 -10.33 6.49 18.90
N LEU A 23 -10.30 5.15 18.97
CA LEU A 23 -10.87 4.28 17.96
C LEU A 23 -12.40 4.38 17.96
N LEU A 24 -13.00 4.35 16.75
CA LEU A 24 -14.44 4.25 16.60
C LEU A 24 -14.97 2.91 17.12
N ASP A 25 -14.23 1.83 16.87
CA ASP A 25 -14.54 0.46 17.26
C ASP A 25 -13.24 -0.24 17.73
N PRO A 26 -12.89 -0.11 19.02
CA PRO A 26 -11.66 -0.69 19.55
C PRO A 26 -11.68 -2.22 19.59
N ASP A 27 -12.84 -2.85 19.77
CA ASP A 27 -12.97 -4.31 19.91
C ASP A 27 -12.70 -5.04 18.59
N ASN A 28 -12.96 -4.39 17.46
CA ASN A 28 -12.66 -4.92 16.12
C ASN A 28 -11.39 -4.32 15.49
N PHE A 29 -10.53 -3.69 16.29
CA PHE A 29 -9.27 -3.13 15.80
C PHE A 29 -8.15 -4.18 15.78
N PHE A 30 -7.96 -4.81 14.62
CA PHE A 30 -6.87 -5.79 14.41
C PHE A 30 -5.54 -5.10 14.06
N GLY A 31 -4.94 -4.40 15.03
CA GLY A 31 -3.63 -3.74 14.95
C GLY A 31 -3.04 -3.44 16.33
N ASP A 32 -1.81 -2.91 16.39
CA ASP A 32 -1.20 -2.50 17.66
C ASP A 32 -1.90 -1.25 18.23
N HIS A 33 -2.28 -1.31 19.52
CA HIS A 33 -2.93 -0.21 20.24
C HIS A 33 -1.93 0.83 20.75
N GLU A 34 -0.68 0.42 21.00
CA GLU A 34 0.41 1.32 21.36
C GLU A 34 1.30 1.58 20.14
N VAL A 35 1.30 2.83 19.66
CA VAL A 35 1.94 3.19 18.38
C VAL A 35 2.81 4.44 18.50
N ASP A 36 3.78 4.60 17.60
CA ASP A 36 4.66 5.78 17.62
C ASP A 36 3.94 7.04 17.13
N HIS A 37 3.12 6.88 16.09
CA HIS A 37 2.38 7.98 15.47
C HIS A 37 0.95 7.58 15.10
N LEU A 38 0.04 8.55 15.23
CA LEU A 38 -1.29 8.54 14.63
C LEU A 38 -1.36 9.67 13.61
N VAL A 39 -1.48 9.31 12.33
CA VAL A 39 -1.58 10.24 11.21
C VAL A 39 -3.04 10.39 10.81
N LYS A 40 -3.60 11.59 10.97
CA LYS A 40 -5.00 11.91 10.65
C LYS A 40 -5.07 12.71 9.36
N PHE A 41 -5.63 12.12 8.31
CA PHE A 41 -5.72 12.75 6.99
C PHE A 41 -6.97 13.60 6.80
N LYS A 42 -7.90 13.59 7.76
CA LYS A 42 -9.18 14.29 7.67
C LYS A 42 -9.90 13.92 6.36
N ASP A 43 -10.32 14.93 5.60
CA ASP A 43 -11.08 14.81 4.36
C ASP A 43 -10.22 14.60 3.10
N THR A 44 -8.88 14.55 3.22
CA THR A 44 -7.93 14.49 2.08
C THR A 44 -8.30 13.42 1.05
N TYR A 45 -8.74 12.25 1.51
CA TYR A 45 -9.05 11.10 0.65
C TYR A 45 -10.53 10.98 0.24
N THR A 46 -11.42 11.83 0.74
CA THR A 46 -12.86 11.69 0.46
C THR A 46 -13.17 11.78 -1.04
N LYS A 47 -12.38 12.56 -1.79
CA LYS A 47 -12.55 12.77 -3.24
C LYS A 47 -12.15 11.58 -4.12
N ILE A 48 -11.51 10.55 -3.57
CA ILE A 48 -11.16 9.33 -4.32
C ILE A 48 -12.15 8.18 -4.09
N ILE A 49 -13.20 8.39 -3.28
CA ILE A 49 -14.29 7.41 -3.12
C ILE A 49 -15.14 7.38 -4.40
N GLY A 50 -15.56 6.18 -4.80
CA GLY A 50 -16.34 5.96 -6.02
C GLY A 50 -15.44 5.85 -7.26
N LYS A 51 -16.03 6.10 -8.42
CA LYS A 51 -15.31 6.05 -9.70
C LYS A 51 -14.42 7.27 -9.85
N TYR A 52 -13.28 7.07 -10.51
CA TYR A 52 -12.40 8.18 -10.84
C TYR A 52 -13.01 9.08 -11.92
N HIS A 53 -13.04 10.39 -11.66
CA HIS A 53 -13.64 11.40 -12.56
C HIS A 53 -12.65 12.55 -12.86
N GLY A 54 -11.35 12.34 -12.69
CA GLY A 54 -10.32 13.32 -13.05
C GLY A 54 -9.97 14.33 -11.96
N GLN A 55 -10.39 14.10 -10.71
CA GLN A 55 -10.21 15.03 -9.58
C GLN A 55 -8.73 15.37 -9.28
N PHE A 56 -7.80 14.55 -9.75
CA PHE A 56 -6.35 14.65 -9.51
C PHE A 56 -5.52 14.67 -10.81
N GLY A 57 -6.16 14.92 -11.95
CA GLY A 57 -5.53 14.89 -13.28
C GLY A 57 -6.23 13.94 -14.23
N GLU A 58 -5.77 13.86 -15.48
CA GLU A 58 -6.35 12.93 -16.45
C GLU A 58 -5.59 11.60 -16.44
N TRP A 59 -6.33 10.48 -16.55
CA TRP A 59 -5.75 9.17 -16.77
C TRP A 59 -5.64 8.86 -18.26
N LYS A 60 -4.62 9.42 -18.92
CA LYS A 60 -4.35 9.21 -20.36
C LYS A 60 -3.30 8.12 -20.55
N LEU A 61 -3.69 6.99 -21.14
CA LEU A 61 -2.82 5.82 -21.37
C LEU A 61 -1.46 6.19 -22.01
N LYS A 62 -1.49 7.03 -23.05
CA LYS A 62 -0.30 7.51 -23.77
C LYS A 62 0.69 8.33 -22.93
N ASP A 63 0.23 8.88 -21.80
CA ASP A 63 1.01 9.75 -20.93
C ASP A 63 1.45 9.05 -19.64
N LEU A 64 0.99 7.82 -19.38
CA LEU A 64 1.31 7.10 -18.14
C LEU A 64 2.81 6.84 -18.00
N GLU A 65 3.47 6.32 -19.03
CA GLU A 65 4.91 6.04 -18.98
C GLU A 65 5.75 7.29 -18.78
N LYS A 66 5.38 8.41 -19.42
CA LYS A 66 6.04 9.72 -19.21
C LYS A 66 5.92 10.18 -17.76
N ASN A 67 4.83 9.79 -17.11
CA ASN A 67 4.58 10.02 -15.69
C ASN A 67 5.11 8.89 -14.79
N GLN A 68 5.95 7.98 -15.30
CA GLN A 68 6.50 6.82 -14.58
C GLN A 68 5.42 5.94 -13.93
N ILE A 69 4.28 5.82 -14.61
CA ILE A 69 3.18 4.92 -14.26
C ILE A 69 3.17 3.81 -15.31
N PHE A 70 3.41 2.58 -14.88
CA PHE A 70 3.55 1.41 -15.74
C PHE A 70 2.55 0.34 -15.28
N ILE A 71 1.59 0.01 -16.13
CA ILE A 71 0.52 -0.96 -15.81
C ILE A 71 0.57 -2.09 -16.85
N LEU A 72 0.96 -3.29 -16.44
CA LEU A 72 1.20 -4.40 -17.36
C LEU A 72 -0.05 -4.81 -18.15
N GLU A 73 -1.25 -4.74 -17.57
CA GLU A 73 -2.49 -5.13 -18.28
C GLU A 73 -2.80 -4.25 -19.50
N ASN A 74 -2.15 -3.09 -19.64
CA ASN A 74 -2.26 -2.26 -20.85
C ASN A 74 -1.41 -2.79 -22.02
N TYR A 75 -0.48 -3.71 -21.78
CA TYR A 75 0.50 -4.18 -22.75
C TYR A 75 0.45 -5.69 -22.97
N TYR A 76 -0.03 -6.47 -21.98
CA TYR A 76 0.04 -7.93 -22.04
C TYR A 76 -1.26 -8.61 -21.58
N ASP A 77 -1.76 -9.51 -22.42
CA ASP A 77 -2.99 -10.27 -22.15
C ASP A 77 -2.88 -11.18 -20.93
N ASN A 78 -1.69 -11.72 -20.65
CA ASN A 78 -1.47 -12.55 -19.46
C ASN A 78 -1.61 -11.75 -18.15
N ALA A 79 -1.25 -10.46 -18.15
CA ALA A 79 -1.49 -9.58 -17.01
C ALA A 79 -2.99 -9.32 -16.83
N LYS A 80 -3.72 -9.08 -17.93
CA LYS A 80 -5.19 -8.93 -17.90
C LYS A 80 -5.87 -10.20 -17.36
N TYR A 81 -5.47 -11.37 -17.85
CA TYR A 81 -5.98 -12.66 -17.41
C TYR A 81 -5.70 -12.94 -15.93
N LEU A 82 -4.52 -12.58 -15.44
CA LEU A 82 -4.21 -12.66 -14.02
C LEU A 82 -5.15 -11.77 -13.19
N MET A 83 -5.37 -10.53 -13.62
CA MET A 83 -6.28 -9.62 -12.94
C MET A 83 -7.74 -10.11 -12.94
N ASP A 84 -8.18 -10.77 -14.00
CA ASP A 84 -9.50 -11.42 -14.06
C ASP A 84 -9.61 -12.55 -13.03
N LYS A 85 -8.57 -13.38 -12.86
CA LYS A 85 -8.53 -14.42 -11.81
C LYS A 85 -8.56 -13.82 -10.40
N VAL A 86 -7.75 -12.79 -10.16
CA VAL A 86 -7.72 -12.07 -8.87
C VAL A 86 -9.10 -11.50 -8.54
N ASN A 87 -9.77 -10.87 -9.52
CA ASN A 87 -11.12 -10.37 -9.31
C ASN A 87 -12.12 -11.50 -9.01
N LYS A 88 -12.05 -12.62 -9.74
CA LYS A 88 -12.95 -13.76 -9.52
C LYS A 88 -12.82 -14.34 -8.11
N ILE A 89 -11.60 -14.53 -7.60
CA ILE A 89 -11.40 -15.02 -6.24
C ILE A 89 -11.80 -13.97 -5.19
N ALA A 90 -11.49 -12.70 -5.44
CA ALA A 90 -11.85 -11.61 -4.54
C ALA A 90 -13.37 -11.47 -4.37
N GLN A 91 -14.15 -11.56 -5.45
CA GLN A 91 -15.60 -11.49 -5.41
C GLN A 91 -16.21 -12.65 -4.59
N LYS A 92 -15.66 -13.87 -4.71
CA LYS A 92 -16.07 -15.01 -3.86
C LYS A 92 -15.83 -14.72 -2.37
N ILE A 93 -14.66 -14.17 -2.03
CA ILE A 93 -14.27 -13.87 -0.64
C ILE A 93 -15.11 -12.74 -0.05
N VAL A 94 -15.36 -11.68 -0.83
CA VAL A 94 -16.19 -10.55 -0.38
C VAL A 94 -17.64 -10.98 -0.16
N PHE A 95 -18.15 -11.89 -0.99
CA PHE A 95 -19.50 -12.43 -0.84
C PHE A 95 -19.66 -13.34 0.39
N ASN A 96 -18.61 -14.07 0.78
CA ASN A 96 -18.64 -14.93 1.96
C ASN A 96 -17.34 -14.83 2.77
N SER A 97 -17.44 -14.18 3.92
CA SER A 97 -16.30 -13.90 4.81
C SER A 97 -15.62 -15.15 5.37
N VAL A 98 -16.28 -16.32 5.38
CA VAL A 98 -15.68 -17.60 5.79
C VAL A 98 -14.42 -17.91 4.95
N PHE A 99 -14.40 -17.50 3.68
CA PHE A 99 -13.25 -17.74 2.79
C PHE A 99 -11.99 -16.96 3.17
N TYR A 100 -12.06 -15.96 4.06
CA TYR A 100 -10.85 -15.36 4.63
C TYR A 100 -10.05 -16.32 5.51
N HIS A 101 -10.67 -17.40 5.99
CA HIS A 101 -10.06 -18.42 6.84
C HIS A 101 -9.82 -19.74 6.11
N ASP A 102 -10.24 -19.85 4.85
CA ASP A 102 -10.04 -21.04 4.02
C ASP A 102 -8.59 -21.09 3.50
N THR A 103 -7.87 -22.15 3.85
CA THR A 103 -6.45 -22.32 3.51
C THR A 103 -6.23 -22.61 2.03
N GLY A 104 -7.19 -23.25 1.35
CA GLY A 104 -7.13 -23.49 -0.09
C GLY A 104 -7.28 -22.21 -0.89
N ILE A 105 -8.26 -21.38 -0.53
CA ILE A 105 -8.46 -20.03 -1.10
C ILE A 105 -7.26 -19.13 -0.82
N ALA A 106 -6.74 -19.15 0.42
CA ALA A 106 -5.55 -18.39 0.76
C ALA A 106 -4.34 -18.81 -0.08
N LYS A 107 -4.17 -20.11 -0.32
CA LYS A 107 -3.10 -20.64 -1.17
C LYS A 107 -3.24 -20.24 -2.63
N GLU A 108 -4.45 -20.35 -3.20
CA GLU A 108 -4.73 -19.88 -4.55
C GLU A 108 -4.42 -18.38 -4.68
N TYR A 109 -4.86 -17.57 -3.72
CA TYR A 109 -4.59 -16.13 -3.69
C TYR A 109 -3.10 -15.81 -3.59
N PHE A 110 -2.33 -16.55 -2.79
CA PHE A 110 -0.88 -16.40 -2.69
C PHE A 110 -0.18 -16.74 -4.01
N GLU A 111 -0.58 -17.81 -4.71
CA GLU A 111 0.01 -18.15 -6.01
C GLU A 111 -0.32 -17.09 -7.08
N LEU A 112 -1.51 -16.48 -7.05
CA LEU A 112 -1.83 -15.33 -7.91
C LEU A 112 -0.94 -14.12 -7.59
N ALA A 113 -0.67 -13.84 -6.30
CA ALA A 113 0.28 -12.81 -5.92
C ALA A 113 1.68 -13.09 -6.50
N LYS A 114 2.15 -14.33 -6.34
CA LYS A 114 3.46 -14.78 -6.84
C LYS A 114 3.54 -14.67 -8.37
N GLU A 115 2.49 -15.08 -9.09
CA GLU A 115 2.38 -14.92 -10.54
C GLU A 115 2.47 -13.44 -10.94
N GLY A 116 1.76 -12.55 -10.23
CA GLY A 116 1.78 -11.10 -10.48
C GLY A 116 3.15 -10.46 -10.30
N TYR A 117 3.83 -10.73 -9.18
CA TYR A 117 5.20 -10.26 -8.98
C TYR A 117 6.21 -10.92 -9.93
N GLY A 118 5.93 -12.14 -10.39
CA GLY A 118 6.65 -12.81 -11.47
C GLY A 118 6.54 -12.06 -12.80
N LEU A 119 5.33 -11.61 -13.16
CA LEU A 119 5.11 -10.78 -14.36
C LEU A 119 5.84 -9.44 -14.27
N LEU A 120 5.74 -8.75 -13.13
CA LEU A 120 6.48 -7.50 -12.90
C LEU A 120 7.99 -7.71 -13.09
N THR A 121 8.53 -8.78 -12.52
CA THR A 121 9.95 -9.12 -12.64
C THR A 121 10.34 -9.44 -14.08
N LYS A 122 9.50 -10.18 -14.82
CA LYS A 122 9.75 -10.55 -16.22
C LYS A 122 9.90 -9.32 -17.12
N HIS A 123 9.11 -8.27 -16.88
CA HIS A 123 9.02 -7.10 -17.75
C HIS A 123 9.79 -5.86 -17.24
N GLU A 124 10.44 -5.93 -16.07
CA GLU A 124 11.09 -4.77 -15.44
C GLU A 124 12.18 -4.12 -16.30
N LYS A 125 12.92 -4.90 -17.11
CA LYS A 125 13.97 -4.40 -18.00
C LYS A 125 13.40 -3.55 -19.13
N GLN A 126 12.21 -3.88 -19.64
CA GLN A 126 11.56 -3.11 -20.69
C GLN A 126 11.23 -1.69 -20.21
N PHE A 127 10.78 -1.57 -18.97
CA PHE A 127 10.38 -0.29 -18.36
C PHE A 127 11.51 0.37 -17.55
N LYS A 128 12.73 -0.18 -17.57
CA LYS A 128 13.91 0.32 -16.87
C LYS A 128 13.66 0.53 -15.36
N ILE A 129 13.03 -0.45 -14.72
CA ILE A 129 12.76 -0.42 -13.28
C ILE A 129 13.99 -0.92 -12.51
N GLU A 130 14.57 -0.07 -11.65
CA GLU A 130 15.86 -0.28 -10.98
C GLU A 130 15.74 -0.30 -9.44
N ASP A 131 14.84 -1.11 -8.90
CA ASP A 131 14.44 -1.08 -7.48
C ASP A 131 14.78 -2.36 -6.68
N LYS A 132 15.59 -3.26 -7.23
CA LYS A 132 15.93 -4.54 -6.58
C LYS A 132 17.02 -4.45 -5.51
N ASN A 133 17.87 -3.44 -5.57
CA ASN A 133 19.06 -3.30 -4.71
C ASN A 133 18.96 -2.12 -3.73
N ILE A 134 17.77 -1.53 -3.58
CA ILE A 134 17.52 -0.39 -2.68
C ILE A 134 16.84 -0.87 -1.38
N PRO A 135 16.86 -0.07 -0.30
CA PRO A 135 16.13 -0.40 0.91
C PRO A 135 14.64 -0.64 0.64
N ALA A 136 14.09 -1.70 1.24
CA ALA A 136 12.69 -2.05 1.09
C ALA A 136 11.92 -1.72 2.37
N ILE A 137 10.80 -1.02 2.21
CA ILE A 137 9.85 -0.78 3.30
C ILE A 137 8.77 -1.85 3.23
N SER A 138 8.77 -2.73 4.22
CA SER A 138 7.70 -3.70 4.40
C SER A 138 6.65 -3.13 5.33
N LEU A 139 5.52 -2.73 4.75
CA LEU A 139 4.29 -2.46 5.50
C LEU A 139 3.78 -3.81 6.03
N GLU A 140 3.82 -4.03 7.35
CA GLU A 140 3.49 -5.34 7.92
C GLU A 140 2.07 -5.81 7.55
N ARG A 141 1.84 -7.13 7.61
CA ARG A 141 0.77 -7.89 6.93
C ARG A 141 1.16 -8.28 5.51
N ALA A 142 0.39 -7.90 4.49
CA ALA A 142 0.65 -8.29 3.10
C ALA A 142 1.99 -7.77 2.56
N GLY A 143 2.46 -6.61 3.01
CA GLY A 143 3.72 -6.01 2.56
C GLY A 143 4.96 -6.87 2.87
N LEU A 144 4.97 -7.65 3.96
CA LEU A 144 6.07 -8.58 4.26
C LEU A 144 6.20 -9.67 3.19
N ILE A 145 5.07 -10.19 2.73
CA ILE A 145 5.04 -11.28 1.75
C ILE A 145 5.38 -10.73 0.38
N THR A 146 4.73 -9.64 0.00
CA THR A 146 4.88 -9.03 -1.32
C THR A 146 6.26 -8.41 -1.53
N THR A 147 6.92 -7.90 -0.48
CA THR A 147 8.32 -7.47 -0.55
C THR A 147 9.25 -8.64 -0.92
N ARG A 148 9.04 -9.81 -0.33
CA ARG A 148 9.84 -11.02 -0.66
C ARG A 148 9.57 -11.50 -2.08
N LEU A 149 8.30 -11.55 -2.47
CA LEU A 149 7.92 -11.90 -3.85
C LEU A 149 8.54 -10.94 -4.86
N THR A 150 8.50 -9.64 -4.58
CA THR A 150 9.12 -8.60 -5.41
C THR A 150 10.62 -8.79 -5.58
N LEU A 151 11.31 -9.12 -4.49
CA LEU A 151 12.76 -9.32 -4.48
C LEU A 151 13.18 -10.73 -4.94
N GLY A 152 12.24 -11.57 -5.37
CA GLY A 152 12.51 -12.96 -5.77
C GLY A 152 13.06 -13.82 -4.64
N LYS A 153 12.65 -13.54 -3.40
CA LYS A 153 13.12 -14.23 -2.19
C LYS A 153 12.07 -15.22 -1.70
N SER A 154 12.53 -16.24 -0.97
CA SER A 154 11.63 -17.18 -0.30
C SER A 154 10.81 -16.50 0.79
N GLN A 155 9.67 -17.10 1.15
CA GLN A 155 8.76 -16.58 2.18
C GLN A 155 9.46 -16.31 3.52
N ASN A 156 10.42 -17.15 3.93
CA ASN A 156 11.13 -17.00 5.21
C ASN A 156 12.49 -16.30 5.06
N ALA A 157 12.77 -15.66 3.92
CA ALA A 157 14.03 -14.96 3.74
C ALA A 157 14.15 -13.77 4.71
N LYS A 158 15.30 -13.68 5.38
CA LYS A 158 15.72 -12.49 6.12
C LYS A 158 16.33 -11.49 5.14
N LEU A 159 15.80 -10.27 5.13
CA LEU A 159 16.19 -9.23 4.19
C LEU A 159 17.08 -8.22 4.90
N LYS A 160 18.33 -8.06 4.44
CA LYS A 160 19.34 -7.23 5.11
C LYS A 160 18.94 -5.75 5.23
N ASN A 161 18.36 -5.19 4.17
CA ASN A 161 17.99 -3.77 4.08
C ASN A 161 16.46 -3.56 4.17
N GLU A 162 15.76 -4.47 4.85
CA GLU A 162 14.32 -4.35 5.11
C GLU A 162 14.07 -3.50 6.34
N ILE A 163 13.25 -2.47 6.16
CA ILE A 163 12.65 -1.66 7.21
C ILE A 163 11.22 -2.12 7.36
N ARG A 164 10.88 -2.64 8.54
CA ARG A 164 9.52 -3.07 8.86
C ARG A 164 8.80 -1.97 9.61
N VAL A 165 7.60 -1.66 9.17
CA VAL A 165 6.71 -0.69 9.80
C VAL A 165 5.32 -1.28 9.83
N VAL A 166 4.68 -1.25 11.00
CA VAL A 166 3.27 -1.58 11.10
C VAL A 166 2.49 -0.33 10.75
N THR A 167 1.64 -0.44 9.72
CA THR A 167 0.66 0.60 9.42
C THR A 167 -0.74 0.01 9.41
N LYS A 168 -1.68 0.68 10.07
CA LYS A 168 -3.08 0.23 10.10
C LYS A 168 -4.01 1.40 9.85
N ARG A 169 -4.77 1.33 8.76
CA ARG A 169 -5.89 2.24 8.50
C ARG A 169 -6.94 2.05 9.60
N THR A 170 -7.45 3.16 10.11
CA THR A 170 -8.42 3.18 11.21
C THR A 170 -9.39 4.36 11.06
N HIS A 171 -10.54 4.25 11.73
CA HIS A 171 -11.53 5.31 11.86
C HIS A 171 -11.62 5.73 13.33
N LEU A 172 -11.71 7.04 13.55
CA LEU A 172 -11.66 7.61 14.88
C LEU A 172 -13.05 8.02 15.37
N LYS A 173 -13.28 7.91 16.68
CA LYS A 173 -14.50 8.38 17.33
C LYS A 173 -14.68 9.87 17.10
N GLY A 174 -15.89 10.27 16.72
CA GLY A 174 -16.24 11.68 16.49
C GLY A 174 -15.77 12.25 15.14
N GLU A 175 -15.17 11.44 14.26
CA GLU A 175 -14.84 11.82 12.89
C GLU A 175 -15.77 11.09 11.89
N PRO A 176 -16.09 11.70 10.73
CA PRO A 176 -16.79 10.99 9.65
C PRO A 176 -16.05 9.72 9.25
N THR A 177 -16.77 8.63 8.97
CA THR A 177 -16.19 7.35 8.52
C THR A 177 -15.47 7.46 7.18
N THR A 178 -15.78 8.49 6.38
CA THR A 178 -15.05 8.80 5.17
C THR A 178 -13.68 9.43 5.43
N ASN A 179 -13.39 9.89 6.65
CA ASN A 179 -12.04 10.33 7.01
C ASN A 179 -11.15 9.11 7.26
N LEU A 180 -9.90 9.22 6.80
CA LEU A 180 -8.88 8.19 7.05
C LEU A 180 -7.89 8.66 8.10
N SER A 181 -7.60 7.76 9.03
CA SER A 181 -6.42 7.83 9.88
C SER A 181 -5.59 6.58 9.72
N VAL A 182 -4.30 6.67 10.01
CA VAL A 182 -3.37 5.55 9.98
C VAL A 182 -2.51 5.58 11.22
N THR A 183 -2.45 4.47 11.93
CA THR A 183 -1.44 4.27 12.99
C THR A 183 -0.13 3.82 12.36
N VAL A 184 0.99 4.24 12.94
CA VAL A 184 2.35 3.90 12.52
C VAL A 184 3.14 3.44 13.74
N LEU A 185 3.67 2.23 13.68
CA LEU A 185 4.58 1.67 14.68
C LEU A 185 5.86 1.20 13.99
N TRP A 186 6.99 1.73 14.44
CA TRP A 186 8.32 1.37 13.98
C TRP A 186 8.77 0.08 14.67
N ARG A 187 9.21 -0.92 13.90
CA ARG A 187 9.90 -2.07 14.50
C ARG A 187 11.33 -1.73 14.91
N ASP A 188 11.98 -0.88 14.11
CA ASP A 188 13.32 -0.39 14.34
C ASP A 188 13.44 1.02 13.76
N LYS A 189 13.33 2.01 14.64
CA LYS A 189 13.39 3.43 14.28
C LYS A 189 14.78 3.83 13.75
N GLU A 190 15.84 3.19 14.21
CA GLU A 190 17.22 3.55 13.81
C GLU A 190 17.49 3.20 12.35
N LYS A 191 16.88 2.12 11.83
CA LYS A 191 16.99 1.77 10.41
C LYS A 191 16.41 2.82 9.46
N LEU A 192 15.51 3.70 9.92
CA LEU A 192 14.98 4.80 9.09
C LEU A 192 16.09 5.74 8.61
N LYS A 193 17.21 5.86 9.33
CA LYS A 193 18.35 6.69 8.87
C LYS A 193 18.90 6.22 7.52
N GLN A 194 18.78 4.92 7.20
CA GLN A 194 19.30 4.32 5.97
C GLN A 194 18.57 4.78 4.70
N ILE A 195 17.37 5.35 4.83
CA ILE A 195 16.56 5.77 3.68
C ILE A 195 16.60 7.27 3.44
N ASN A 196 17.27 8.04 4.29
CA ASN A 196 17.30 9.49 4.15
C ASN A 196 18.03 9.89 2.87
N ASN A 197 17.34 10.65 2.01
CA ASN A 197 17.74 11.00 0.65
C ASN A 197 18.08 9.82 -0.27
N GLN A 198 17.65 8.61 0.08
CA GLN A 198 17.83 7.41 -0.75
C GLN A 198 16.53 7.01 -1.46
N PRO A 199 16.60 6.36 -2.64
CA PRO A 199 15.48 5.67 -3.21
C PRO A 199 15.04 4.50 -2.33
N ILE A 200 13.74 4.25 -2.27
CA ILE A 200 13.16 3.12 -1.53
C ILE A 200 12.16 2.34 -2.37
N LEU A 201 12.00 1.06 -2.03
CA LEU A 201 10.96 0.19 -2.57
C LEU A 201 9.83 0.03 -1.55
N ILE A 202 8.59 0.28 -1.96
CA ILE A 202 7.38 -0.09 -1.20
C ILE A 202 6.57 -1.07 -2.05
N SER A 203 6.54 -2.33 -1.61
CA SER A 203 5.74 -3.37 -2.24
C SER A 203 4.55 -3.74 -1.39
N ASP A 204 3.36 -3.75 -1.99
CA ASP A 204 2.15 -4.29 -1.37
C ASP A 204 1.23 -4.83 -2.45
N PHE A 205 0.33 -5.76 -2.11
CA PHE A 205 -0.58 -6.37 -3.07
C PHE A 205 -1.43 -5.28 -3.75
N VAL A 206 -1.85 -4.28 -2.97
CA VAL A 206 -2.48 -3.06 -3.49
C VAL A 206 -1.68 -1.83 -3.09
N ASN A 207 -1.02 -1.19 -4.05
CA ASN A 207 -0.23 0.02 -3.79
C ASN A 207 -0.28 0.99 -4.98
N PRO A 208 -1.02 2.10 -4.90
CA PRO A 208 -1.97 2.49 -3.84
C PRO A 208 -3.41 2.01 -4.08
N ALA A 209 -4.13 1.66 -3.00
CA ALA A 209 -5.59 1.78 -2.96
C ALA A 209 -5.96 3.26 -2.83
N SER A 210 -5.90 3.80 -1.60
CA SER A 210 -5.86 5.24 -1.34
C SER A 210 -4.43 5.78 -1.26
N GLY A 211 -3.46 4.94 -0.90
CA GLY A 211 -2.08 5.35 -0.62
C GLY A 211 -1.83 5.84 0.81
N ALA A 212 -2.87 5.85 1.66
CA ALA A 212 -2.78 6.39 3.03
C ALA A 212 -1.70 5.72 3.90
N SER A 213 -1.49 4.41 3.78
CA SER A 213 -0.44 3.71 4.56
C SER A 213 0.96 4.17 4.17
N SER A 214 1.24 4.29 2.85
CA SER A 214 2.52 4.82 2.36
C SER A 214 2.70 6.29 2.72
N ALA A 215 1.65 7.10 2.58
CA ALA A 215 1.69 8.51 2.98
C ALA A 215 1.96 8.67 4.48
N ALA A 216 1.31 7.87 5.32
CA ALA A 216 1.49 7.91 6.77
C ALA A 216 2.92 7.53 7.17
N PHE A 217 3.48 6.50 6.52
CA PHE A 217 4.89 6.17 6.65
C PHE A 217 5.81 7.34 6.30
N VAL A 218 5.64 7.96 5.12
CA VAL A 218 6.49 9.07 4.66
C VAL A 218 6.39 10.26 5.61
N LEU A 219 5.17 10.68 5.96
CA LEU A 219 4.91 11.82 6.83
C LEU A 219 5.43 11.59 8.26
N ALA A 220 5.27 10.37 8.79
CA ALA A 220 5.79 10.03 10.11
C ALA A 220 7.33 9.96 10.12
N ALA A 221 7.96 9.44 9.06
CA ALA A 221 9.41 9.45 8.91
C ALA A 221 9.96 10.88 8.79
N GLU A 222 9.26 11.77 8.08
CA GLU A 222 9.65 13.19 7.93
C GLU A 222 9.65 13.92 9.29
N LYS A 223 8.74 13.58 10.21
CA LYS A 223 8.76 14.10 11.59
C LYS A 223 10.01 13.69 12.37
N LEU A 224 10.71 12.67 11.91
CA LEU A 224 11.99 12.21 12.45
C LEU A 224 13.19 12.77 11.67
N GLY A 225 12.97 13.70 10.72
CA GLY A 225 14.01 14.26 9.86
C GLY A 225 14.48 13.30 8.76
N VAL A 226 13.70 12.27 8.45
CA VAL A 226 14.02 11.27 7.42
C VAL A 226 13.07 11.43 6.23
N LYS A 227 13.64 11.56 5.03
CA LYS A 227 12.86 11.72 3.80
C LYS A 227 13.52 10.97 2.65
N PRO A 228 12.83 10.01 2.00
CA PRO A 228 13.37 9.35 0.81
C PRO A 228 13.43 10.33 -0.37
N SER A 229 14.38 10.13 -1.28
CA SER A 229 14.46 10.94 -2.51
C SER A 229 13.51 10.44 -3.61
N LYS A 230 13.25 9.13 -3.61
CA LYS A 230 12.40 8.46 -4.61
C LYS A 230 11.70 7.25 -4.01
N ILE A 231 10.48 6.96 -4.46
CA ILE A 231 9.73 5.78 -4.05
C ILE A 231 9.31 4.97 -5.29
N PHE A 232 9.71 3.71 -5.31
CA PHE A 232 9.18 2.71 -6.24
C PHE A 232 8.02 1.98 -5.58
N HIS A 233 6.82 2.14 -6.12
CA HIS A 233 5.63 1.41 -5.72
C HIS A 233 5.46 0.20 -6.63
N ARG A 234 5.56 -1.01 -6.08
CA ARG A 234 5.27 -2.26 -6.80
C ARG A 234 4.02 -2.94 -6.26
N SER A 235 3.12 -3.36 -7.14
CA SER A 235 1.85 -3.98 -6.73
C SER A 235 1.22 -4.91 -7.75
N VAL A 236 0.36 -5.81 -7.29
CA VAL A 236 -0.53 -6.55 -8.20
C VAL A 236 -1.63 -5.62 -8.70
N SER A 237 -2.18 -4.79 -7.83
CA SER A 237 -3.24 -3.85 -8.18
C SER A 237 -2.98 -2.46 -7.61
N LEU A 238 -3.56 -1.46 -8.24
CA LEU A 238 -3.63 -0.09 -7.73
C LEU A 238 -4.89 0.60 -8.23
N THR A 239 -5.16 1.83 -7.79
CA THR A 239 -6.25 2.64 -8.33
C THR A 239 -5.75 3.86 -9.09
N GLN A 240 -6.49 4.26 -10.12
CA GLN A 240 -6.20 5.50 -10.87
C GLN A 240 -6.16 6.72 -9.93
N ALA A 241 -7.20 6.84 -9.10
CA ALA A 241 -7.37 7.96 -8.18
C ALA A 241 -6.26 8.01 -7.11
N GLY A 242 -5.92 6.86 -6.52
CA GLY A 242 -4.85 6.75 -5.53
C GLY A 242 -3.47 7.05 -6.12
N VAL A 243 -3.18 6.58 -7.34
CA VAL A 243 -1.91 6.87 -8.02
C VAL A 243 -1.75 8.36 -8.27
N LEU A 244 -2.76 9.01 -8.85
CA LEU A 244 -2.65 10.42 -9.21
C LEU A 244 -2.60 11.34 -7.97
N LEU A 245 -3.38 11.02 -6.92
CA LEU A 245 -3.28 11.70 -5.64
C LEU A 245 -1.88 11.54 -5.03
N MET A 246 -1.38 10.31 -4.91
CA MET A 246 -0.06 10.04 -4.32
C MET A 246 1.07 10.66 -5.12
N LYS A 247 1.02 10.58 -6.46
CA LYS A 247 2.04 11.18 -7.32
C LYS A 247 2.09 12.69 -7.11
N LYS A 248 0.95 13.37 -7.08
CA LYS A 248 0.88 14.81 -6.79
C LYS A 248 1.41 15.12 -5.39
N ALA A 249 1.00 14.35 -4.38
CA ALA A 249 1.39 14.58 -3.00
C ALA A 249 2.90 14.39 -2.78
N LEU A 250 3.47 13.31 -3.29
CA LEU A 250 4.91 13.03 -3.22
C LEU A 250 5.72 14.09 -3.98
N THR A 251 5.24 14.54 -5.14
CA THR A 251 5.88 15.62 -5.91
C THR A 251 5.89 16.94 -5.13
N GLU A 252 4.79 17.31 -4.48
CA GLU A 252 4.74 18.50 -3.61
C GLU A 252 5.69 18.38 -2.41
N MET A 253 5.92 17.15 -1.94
CA MET A 253 6.94 16.84 -0.95
C MET A 253 8.35 16.75 -1.56
N GLY A 254 8.57 16.94 -2.85
CA GLY A 254 9.90 16.82 -3.48
C GLY A 254 10.45 15.38 -3.48
N ILE A 255 9.56 14.38 -3.56
CA ILE A 255 9.88 12.96 -3.62
C ILE A 255 9.45 12.44 -4.99
N GLU A 256 10.38 11.88 -5.76
CA GLU A 256 10.05 11.24 -7.04
C GLU A 256 9.28 9.93 -6.80
N SER A 257 8.33 9.59 -7.67
CA SER A 257 7.52 8.38 -7.49
C SER A 257 7.30 7.61 -8.79
N VAL A 258 7.59 6.31 -8.76
CA VAL A 258 7.32 5.35 -9.84
C VAL A 258 6.23 4.39 -9.37
N PHE A 259 5.21 4.17 -10.21
CA PHE A 259 4.16 3.19 -9.94
C PHE A 259 4.25 2.08 -10.98
N TYR A 260 4.56 0.86 -10.55
CA TYR A 260 4.70 -0.31 -11.42
C TYR A 260 3.78 -1.43 -10.95
N SER A 261 2.73 -1.72 -11.72
CA SER A 261 1.66 -2.62 -11.30
C SER A 261 1.21 -3.58 -12.38
N VAL A 262 0.60 -4.70 -11.99
CA VAL A 262 0.01 -5.63 -12.94
C VAL A 262 -1.26 -5.04 -13.53
N GLY A 263 -2.16 -4.53 -12.69
CA GLY A 263 -3.44 -3.98 -13.13
C GLY A 263 -3.89 -2.74 -12.37
N VAL A 264 -4.99 -2.15 -12.83
CA VAL A 264 -5.58 -0.93 -12.30
C VAL A 264 -7.09 -1.07 -12.10
N ALA A 265 -7.54 -0.72 -10.91
CA ALA A 265 -8.95 -0.50 -10.61
C ALA A 265 -9.33 0.97 -10.79
N SER A 266 -10.57 1.20 -11.21
CA SER A 266 -11.11 2.56 -11.43
C SER A 266 -12.02 3.03 -10.28
N GLU A 267 -12.27 2.18 -9.28
CA GLU A 267 -13.31 2.42 -8.28
C GLU A 267 -12.92 1.97 -6.87
N LEU A 268 -13.27 2.81 -5.89
CA LEU A 268 -13.13 2.54 -4.46
C LEU A 268 -14.49 2.60 -3.77
N SER A 269 -14.73 1.70 -2.82
CA SER A 269 -15.84 1.83 -1.88
C SER A 269 -15.63 2.99 -0.90
N PRO A 270 -16.66 3.43 -0.15
CA PRO A 270 -16.51 4.39 0.93
C PRO A 270 -15.50 3.99 2.01
N ASN A 271 -15.23 2.70 2.15
CA ASN A 271 -14.22 2.14 3.07
C ASN A 271 -12.85 1.94 2.40
N TYR A 272 -12.63 2.54 1.22
CA TYR A 272 -11.36 2.50 0.49
C TYR A 272 -10.88 1.09 0.11
N TYR A 273 -11.83 0.21 -0.21
CA TYR A 273 -11.56 -1.09 -0.82
C TYR A 273 -11.81 -1.03 -2.32
N LEU A 274 -11.00 -1.76 -3.09
CA LEU A 274 -11.19 -1.89 -4.53
C LEU A 274 -12.45 -2.71 -4.79
N ILE A 275 -13.35 -2.17 -5.62
CA ILE A 275 -14.62 -2.81 -5.98
C ILE A 275 -14.78 -2.86 -7.51
N GLY A 276 -15.90 -3.43 -7.97
CA GLY A 276 -16.20 -3.59 -9.39
C GLY A 276 -15.39 -4.70 -10.05
N ASN A 277 -14.94 -4.47 -11.29
CA ASN A 277 -14.33 -5.50 -12.16
C ASN A 277 -12.85 -5.82 -11.85
N ARG A 278 -12.27 -5.12 -10.87
CA ARG A 278 -10.87 -5.24 -10.45
C ARG A 278 -10.76 -5.24 -8.92
N ALA A 279 -11.71 -5.89 -8.25
CA ALA A 279 -11.67 -6.10 -6.81
C ALA A 279 -10.53 -7.06 -6.42
N VAL A 280 -10.04 -6.93 -5.19
CA VAL A 280 -8.95 -7.77 -4.66
C VAL A 280 -9.20 -8.33 -3.26
N ALA A 281 -10.34 -8.00 -2.62
CA ALA A 281 -10.61 -8.31 -1.21
C ALA A 281 -9.53 -7.73 -0.25
N ASP A 282 -9.54 -8.11 1.04
CA ASP A 282 -8.50 -7.69 1.99
C ASP A 282 -7.28 -8.63 1.90
N ALA A 283 -6.31 -8.25 1.05
CA ALA A 283 -5.08 -9.00 0.86
C ALA A 283 -4.29 -9.22 2.16
N GLY A 284 -4.30 -8.25 3.08
CA GLY A 284 -3.64 -8.38 4.38
C GLY A 284 -4.29 -9.41 5.29
N HIS A 285 -5.62 -9.60 5.16
CA HIS A 285 -6.31 -10.68 5.86
C HIS A 285 -5.94 -12.01 5.20
N ILE A 286 -6.14 -12.17 3.89
CA ILE A 286 -5.93 -13.44 3.18
C ILE A 286 -4.48 -13.93 3.28
N LEU A 287 -3.51 -13.05 3.04
CA LEU A 287 -2.10 -13.42 2.99
C LEU A 287 -1.48 -13.69 4.38
N ARG A 288 -2.19 -13.42 5.49
CA ARG A 288 -1.65 -13.64 6.85
C ARG A 288 -1.17 -15.07 7.10
N HIS A 289 -1.74 -16.04 6.39
CA HIS A 289 -1.37 -17.46 6.45
C HIS A 289 0.04 -17.75 5.92
N PHE A 290 0.65 -16.80 5.20
CA PHE A 290 1.96 -16.93 4.57
C PHE A 290 2.97 -15.92 5.13
N LEU A 291 2.70 -15.34 6.30
CA LEU A 291 3.69 -14.47 6.94
C LEU A 291 5.01 -15.25 7.17
N PRO A 292 6.17 -14.59 7.06
CA PRO A 292 7.45 -15.21 7.36
C PRO A 292 7.45 -15.73 8.81
N LYS A 293 7.91 -16.97 9.00
CA LYS A 293 8.21 -17.51 10.33
C LYS A 293 9.62 -17.05 10.70
N GLU A 294 9.72 -16.20 11.72
CA GLU A 294 10.92 -15.60 12.35
C GLU A 294 12.27 -15.61 11.58
#